data_AF-A0A7C4MFW1-F1
#
_entry.id   AF-A0A7C4MFW1-F1
#
_cell.length_a   1.000
_cell.length_b   1.000
_cell.length_c   1.000
_cell.angle_alpha   90.00
_cell.angle_beta   90.00
_cell.angle_gamma   90.00
#
_symmetry.space_group_name_H-M   'P 1'
#
loop_
_entity.id
_entity.type
_entity.pdbx_description
1 polymer ?
#
loop_
_entity_poly.entity_id
_entity_poly.type
_entity_poly.pdbx_seq_one_letter_code
_entity_poly.pdbx_strand_id
1 'polypeptide(L)' 'MWLEVVKLANTHLRVNIHFPGPGVGGSCLPKDPYFLIYKLKLPRPNLITTARRINDHMPNHIIEIT' A
#
# COMPACT_ATOMS: atom_id res chain seq x y z
N MET A 1 12.29 15.96 -0.79
CA MET A 1 11.76 15.89 0.59
C MET A 1 11.39 14.46 1.02
N TRP A 2 10.25 13.86 0.64
CA TRP A 2 9.88 12.51 1.15
C TRP A 2 10.81 11.37 0.66
N LEU A 3 11.25 11.41 -0.61
CA LEU A 3 12.16 10.40 -1.16
C LEU A 3 13.51 10.35 -0.43
N GLU A 4 13.99 11.49 0.08
CA GLU A 4 15.24 11.56 0.85
C GLU A 4 15.07 10.91 2.22
N VAL A 5 13.89 11.03 2.84
CA VAL A 5 13.57 10.35 4.11
C VAL A 5 13.54 8.84 3.93
N VAL A 6 12.90 8.35 2.87
CA VAL A 6 12.91 6.91 2.56
C VAL A 6 14.32 6.41 2.29
N LYS A 7 15.12 7.17 1.53
CA LYS A 7 16.51 6.82 1.26
C LYS A 7 17.34 6.74 2.55
N LEU A 8 17.15 7.69 3.47
CA LEU A 8 17.81 7.69 4.77
C LEU A 8 17.36 6.52 5.65
N ALA A 9 16.05 6.24 5.72
CA ALA A 9 15.53 5.13 6.52
C ALA A 9 16.04 3.77 6.01
N ASN A 10 16.14 3.61 4.70
CA ASN A 10 16.62 2.39 4.06
C ASN A 10 18.15 2.18 4.18
N THR A 11 18.90 3.05 4.86
CA THR A 11 20.32 2.77 5.17
C THR A 11 20.48 1.72 6.28
N HIS A 12 19.43 1.46 7.06
CA HIS A 12 19.47 0.43 8.10
C HIS A 12 19.18 -0.96 7.52
N LEU A 13 20.03 -1.96 7.80
CA LEU A 13 20.02 -3.29 7.18
C LEU A 13 18.68 -4.05 7.24
N ARG A 14 17.83 -3.75 8.22
CA ARG A 14 16.51 -4.40 8.40
C ARG A 14 15.33 -3.58 7.85
N VAL A 15 15.59 -2.44 7.22
CA VAL A 15 14.57 -1.52 6.74
C VAL A 15 14.64 -1.45 5.22
N ASN A 16 13.51 -1.73 4.56
CA ASN A 16 13.36 -1.63 3.11
C ASN A 16 11.96 -1.10 2.77
N ILE A 17 11.77 0.20 2.95
CA ILE A 17 10.53 0.91 2.61
C ILE A 17 10.42 0.98 1.09
N HIS A 18 9.24 0.60 0.58
CA HIS A 18 8.92 0.56 -0.84
C HIS A 18 8.74 1.97 -1.42
N PHE A 19 8.91 2.09 -2.75
CA PHE A 19 8.59 3.32 -3.45
C PHE A 19 7.07 3.57 -3.50
N PRO A 20 6.63 4.83 -3.38
CA PRO A 20 5.24 5.20 -3.46
C PRO A 20 4.82 5.24 -4.92
N GLY A 21 3.52 5.14 -5.17
CA GLY A 21 2.96 5.23 -6.50
C GLY A 21 1.52 5.73 -6.46
N PRO A 22 0.89 5.91 -7.63
CA PRO A 22 -0.49 6.38 -7.74
C PRO A 22 -1.52 5.35 -7.27
N GLY A 23 -1.08 4.16 -6.84
CA GLY A 23 -1.90 3.04 -6.44
C GLY A 23 -1.16 1.73 -6.66
N VAL A 24 -1.86 0.61 -6.49
CA VAL A 24 -1.30 -0.73 -6.71
C VAL A 24 -2.12 -1.45 -7.78
N GLY A 25 -1.49 -1.75 -8.91
CA GLY A 25 -2.09 -2.43 -10.06
C GLY A 25 -1.58 -3.85 -10.30
N GLY A 26 -1.78 -4.36 -11.52
CA GLY A 26 -1.40 -5.70 -11.94
C GLY A 26 -2.52 -6.73 -11.81
N SER A 27 -2.27 -7.97 -12.25
CA SER A 27 -3.30 -9.01 -12.33
C SER A 27 -3.65 -9.67 -10.99
N CYS A 28 -2.75 -9.60 -10.00
CA CYS A 28 -2.86 -10.37 -8.75
C CYS A 28 -2.92 -9.49 -7.50
N LEU A 29 -2.04 -8.49 -7.39
CA LEU A 29 -1.96 -7.62 -6.20
C LEU A 29 -3.27 -6.88 -5.84
N PRO A 30 -4.13 -6.50 -6.80
CA PRO A 30 -5.42 -5.90 -6.48
C PRO A 30 -6.45 -6.88 -5.91
N LYS A 31 -6.41 -8.15 -6.31
CA LYS A 31 -7.47 -9.14 -6.01
C LYS A 31 -7.11 -10.08 -4.86
N ASP A 32 -5.86 -10.51 -4.77
CA ASP A 32 -5.41 -11.53 -3.81
C ASP A 32 -5.68 -11.12 -2.35
N PRO A 33 -5.49 -9.84 -1.95
CA PRO A 33 -5.82 -9.39 -0.60
C PRO A 33 -7.29 -9.58 -0.25
N TYR A 34 -8.20 -9.30 -1.19
CA TYR A 34 -9.65 -9.47 -0.98
C TYR A 34 -10.03 -10.95 -0.86
N PHE A 35 -9.42 -11.83 -1.67
CA PHE A 35 -9.59 -13.28 -1.52
C PHE A 35 -9.14 -13.76 -0.13
N LEU A 36 -7.99 -13.28 0.35
CA LEU A 36 -7.46 -13.63 1.66
C LEU A 36 -8.38 -13.16 2.80
N ILE A 37 -8.83 -11.90 2.75
CA ILE A 37 -9.79 -11.34 3.72
C ILE A 37 -11.08 -12.18 3.77
N TYR A 38 -11.61 -12.55 2.61
CA TYR A 38 -12.84 -13.34 2.52
C TYR A 38 -12.64 -14.76 3.06
N LYS A 39 -11.59 -15.46 2.60
CA LYS A 39 -11.32 -16.85 2.98
C LYS A 39 -11.04 -17.02 4.47
N LEU A 40 -10.27 -16.10 5.05
CA LEU A 40 -9.89 -16.16 6.46
C LEU A 40 -10.88 -15.44 7.40
N LYS A 41 -11.95 -14.83 6.86
CA LYS A 41 -12.93 -14.04 7.61
C LYS A 41 -12.27 -13.03 8.56
N LEU A 42 -11.24 -12.33 8.08
CA LEU A 42 -10.43 -11.47 8.93
C LEU A 42 -11.27 -10.33 9.51
N PRO A 43 -11.16 -10.06 10.82
CA PRO A 43 -11.89 -8.97 11.46
C PRO A 43 -11.45 -7.62 10.88
N ARG A 44 -12.35 -6.63 10.88
CA ARG A 44 -12.06 -5.27 10.39
C ARG A 44 -12.07 -4.27 11.55
N PRO A 45 -11.10 -3.33 11.62
CA PRO A 45 -9.98 -3.18 10.70
C PRO A 45 -8.82 -4.16 10.98
N ASN A 46 -8.19 -4.66 9.92
CA ASN A 46 -6.90 -5.34 9.98
C ASN A 46 -5.89 -4.69 9.03
N LEU A 47 -4.62 -5.09 9.12
CA LEU A 47 -3.53 -4.53 8.33
C LEU A 47 -3.81 -4.59 6.82
N ILE A 48 -4.31 -5.72 6.32
CA ILE A 48 -4.57 -5.94 4.89
C ILE A 48 -5.70 -5.00 4.41
N THR A 49 -6.79 -4.91 5.17
CA THR A 49 -7.91 -4.02 4.82
C THR A 49 -7.51 -2.55 4.87
N THR A 50 -6.63 -2.18 5.80
CA THR A 50 -6.13 -0.80 5.93
C THR A 50 -5.21 -0.47 4.76
N ALA A 51 -4.29 -1.38 4.41
CA ALA A 51 -3.42 -1.22 3.25
C ALA A 51 -4.20 -1.11 1.94
N ARG A 52 -5.25 -1.94 1.74
CA ARG A 52 -6.13 -1.81 0.57
C ARG A 52 -6.83 -0.46 0.51
N ARG A 53 -7.41 -0.01 1.62
CA ARG A 53 -8.07 1.30 1.68
C ARG A 53 -7.13 2.44 1.28
N ILE A 54 -5.88 2.42 1.73
CA ILE A 54 -4.88 3.42 1.33
C ILE A 54 -4.57 3.29 -0.16
N ASN A 55 -4.22 2.10 -0.63
CA ASN A 55 -3.83 1.88 -2.04
C ASN A 55 -4.96 2.17 -3.04
N ASP A 56 -6.21 1.87 -2.68
CA ASP A 56 -7.40 2.09 -3.51
C ASP A 56 -7.79 3.58 -3.54
N HIS A 57 -7.39 4.36 -2.54
CA HIS A 57 -7.62 5.80 -2.48
C HIS A 57 -6.55 6.61 -3.23
N MET A 58 -5.32 6.08 -3.38
CA MET A 58 -4.22 6.79 -4.03
C MET A 58 -4.55 7.37 -5.43
N PRO A 59 -5.31 6.70 -6.32
CA PRO A 59 -5.63 7.30 -7.62
C PRO A 59 -6.42 8.60 -7.50
N ASN A 60 -7.38 8.66 -6.58
CA ASN A 60 -8.17 9.87 -6.31
C ASN A 60 -7.28 10.97 -5.72
N HIS A 61 -6.40 10.60 -4.78
CA HIS A 61 -5.44 11.54 -4.21
C HIS A 61 -4.53 12.16 -5.28
N ILE A 62 -4.04 11.38 -6.23
CA ILE A 62 -3.22 11.89 -7.34
C ILE A 62 -3.99 12.88 -8.20
N ILE A 63 -5.27 12.59 -8.49
CA ILE A 63 -6.13 13.52 -9.25
C ILE A 63 -6.31 14.85 -8.51
N GLU A 64 -6.46 14.81 -7.17
CA GLU A 64 -6.65 16.03 -6.37
C GLU A 64 -5.41 16.93 -6.28
N ILE A 65 -4.21 16.34 -6.36
CA ILE A 65 -2.94 17.09 -6.23
C ILE A 65 -2.29 17.44 -7.56
N THR A 66 -2.88 17.01 -8.68
CA THR A 66 -2.42 17.33 -10.05
C THR A 66 -3.20 18.52 -10.58
#